data_AF-A0A9X4HEV8-F1
#
_entry.id   AF-A0A9X4HEV8-F1
#
_cell.length_a   1.000
_cell.length_b   1.000
_cell.length_c   1.000
_cell.angle_alpha   90.00
_cell.angle_beta   90.00
_cell.angle_gamma   90.00
#
_symmetry.space_group_name_H-M   'P 1'
#
loop_
_entity.id
_entity.type
_entity.pdbx_description
1 polymer ?
#
loop_
_entity_poly.entity_id
_entity_poly.type
_entity_poly.pdbx_seq_one_letter_code
_entity_poly.pdbx_strand_id
1 'polypeptide(L)'
;MTTWAPVTMQWPEQATHWMGELSAAKDLAGGELASTAQRLAGLDGMTSTNPGPVGAAAESAIAAGRAALAGQMGEVPACLTVTPFQSGVGQGRGQQRFLSAPNLLQQLASKLVDAGDAGRPTGPQYALSLMFLGTRYDQFAETLARFNALLPIPDLVRTERRARNLSRLETEKWVIPTAGPLPRWQTLPLERCTLVKAAKQSMSGQLAVLESYAADSSPMGELVALASRKAAQQVGRDQQLNDLKALLAGGNADTSMRARIVGPGDSSELRRLLLEGEAPGHEWVLSAGVLLVGSQQGLSFVRELVGL
;
A
#
# COMPACT_ATOMS: atom_id res chain seq x y z
N MET A 1 3.19 21.89 22.38
CA MET A 1 2.68 22.34 21.06
C MET A 1 3.18 21.35 20.02
N THR A 2 2.30 20.53 19.42
CA THR A 2 2.67 19.59 18.35
C THR A 2 2.72 20.32 17.02
N THR A 3 3.93 20.57 16.52
CA THR A 3 4.24 21.23 15.23
C THR A 3 4.15 20.25 14.07
N TRP A 4 4.07 20.76 12.83
CA TRP A 4 4.10 19.94 11.62
C TRP A 4 5.50 19.35 11.37
N ALA A 5 5.63 18.03 11.48
CA ALA A 5 6.90 17.35 11.29
C ALA A 5 7.15 17.02 9.81
N PRO A 6 8.40 17.10 9.32
CA PRO A 6 8.75 16.51 8.03
C PRO A 6 8.57 14.99 8.09
N VAL A 7 8.04 14.40 7.01
CA VAL A 7 7.80 12.96 6.96
C VAL A 7 9.11 12.21 6.76
N THR A 8 9.32 11.18 7.56
CA THR A 8 10.42 10.22 7.37
C THR A 8 9.80 8.86 7.09
N MET A 9 9.85 8.42 5.84
CA MET A 9 9.30 7.10 5.47
C MET A 9 10.16 6.02 6.10
N GLN A 10 9.57 5.25 7.02
CA GLN A 10 10.28 4.21 7.76
C GLN A 10 9.38 2.99 7.97
N TRP A 11 9.98 1.82 8.16
CA TRP A 11 9.19 0.63 8.48
C TRP A 11 8.54 0.79 9.87
N PRO A 12 7.23 0.52 10.03
CA PRO A 12 6.55 0.70 11.29
C PRO A 12 6.84 -0.46 12.24
N GLU A 13 7.99 -0.41 12.92
CA GLU A 13 8.50 -1.50 13.76
C GLU A 13 7.62 -1.83 14.96
N GLN A 14 7.05 -0.83 15.64
CA GLN A 14 6.21 -1.09 16.82
C GLN A 14 4.86 -1.65 16.40
N ALA A 15 4.27 -1.07 15.35
CA ALA A 15 3.06 -1.61 14.75
C ALA A 15 3.29 -3.00 14.15
N THR A 16 4.51 -3.43 13.83
CA THR A 16 4.76 -4.77 13.28
C THR A 16 5.53 -5.70 14.22
N HIS A 17 5.63 -5.34 15.51
CA HIS A 17 6.44 -6.09 16.48
C HIS A 17 6.04 -7.58 16.60
N TRP A 18 4.74 -7.88 16.56
CA TRP A 18 4.21 -9.25 16.59
C TRP A 18 4.75 -10.14 15.45
N MET A 19 5.22 -9.55 14.34
CA MET A 19 5.87 -10.32 13.27
C MET A 19 7.18 -10.95 13.73
N GLY A 20 7.88 -10.32 14.68
CA GLY A 20 9.03 -10.89 15.36
C GLY A 20 8.65 -12.09 16.21
N GLU A 21 7.50 -12.05 16.90
CA GLU A 21 7.00 -13.17 17.69
C GLU A 21 6.61 -14.38 16.83
N LEU A 22 6.21 -14.15 15.57
CA LEU A 22 5.95 -15.21 14.59
C LEU A 22 7.20 -15.82 13.98
N SER A 23 8.37 -15.18 14.10
CA SER A 23 9.61 -15.69 13.50
C SER A 23 9.99 -17.07 14.04
N ALA A 24 9.87 -17.27 15.36
CA ALA A 24 10.16 -18.56 15.99
C ALA A 24 9.24 -19.69 15.50
N ALA A 25 7.93 -19.42 15.37
CA ALA A 25 6.97 -20.39 14.85
C ALA A 25 7.21 -20.72 13.37
N LYS A 26 7.64 -19.72 12.60
CA LYS A 26 7.98 -19.85 11.18
C LYS A 26 9.27 -20.63 10.96
N ASP A 27 10.28 -20.43 11.80
CA ASP A 27 11.53 -21.19 11.75
C ASP A 27 11.30 -22.67 12.09
N LEU A 28 10.46 -22.93 13.10
CA LEU A 28 9.99 -24.28 13.42
C LEU A 28 9.24 -24.92 12.25
N ALA A 29 8.34 -24.18 11.59
CA ALA A 29 7.62 -24.66 10.41
C ALA A 29 8.55 -24.91 9.20
N GLY A 30 9.54 -24.05 8.97
CA GLY A 30 10.54 -24.22 7.91
C GLY A 30 11.43 -25.44 8.15
N GLY A 31 11.91 -25.62 9.39
CA GLY A 31 12.68 -26.78 9.80
C GLY A 31 11.91 -28.09 9.62
N GLU A 32 10.60 -28.09 9.89
CA GLU A 32 9.77 -29.29 9.73
C GLU A 32 9.28 -29.53 8.31
N LEU A 33 9.21 -28.51 7.47
CA LEU A 33 9.07 -28.70 6.02
C LEU A 33 10.33 -29.37 5.43
N ALA A 34 11.52 -28.95 5.86
CA ALA A 34 12.78 -29.56 5.45
C ALA A 34 12.90 -31.02 5.94
N SER A 35 12.58 -31.27 7.22
CA SER A 35 12.58 -32.61 7.78
C SER A 35 11.54 -33.52 7.10
N THR A 36 10.37 -32.98 6.75
CA THR A 36 9.32 -33.71 6.03
C THR A 36 9.75 -34.05 4.62
N ALA A 37 10.45 -33.16 3.91
CA ALA A 37 11.01 -33.47 2.60
C ALA A 37 12.05 -34.60 2.66
N GLN A 38 12.92 -34.60 3.69
CA GLN A 38 13.89 -35.69 3.92
C GLN A 38 13.20 -37.01 4.31
N ARG A 39 12.17 -36.97 5.18
CA ARG A 39 11.37 -38.16 5.51
C ARG A 39 10.66 -38.71 4.28
N LEU A 40 10.04 -37.86 3.46
CA LEU A 40 9.39 -38.28 2.22
C LEU A 40 10.38 -38.91 1.24
N ALA A 41 11.57 -38.34 1.08
CA ALA A 41 12.62 -38.91 0.23
C ALA A 41 13.08 -40.29 0.72
N GLY A 42 13.09 -40.53 2.04
CA GLY A 42 13.43 -41.83 2.63
C GLY A 42 12.27 -42.84 2.69
N LEU A 43 11.04 -42.42 2.38
CA LEU A 43 9.83 -43.25 2.43
C LEU A 43 9.38 -43.75 1.04
N ASP A 44 10.21 -43.54 0.00
CA ASP A 44 9.96 -44.05 -1.34
C ASP A 44 9.79 -45.59 -1.29
N GLY A 45 8.54 -46.04 -1.53
CA GLY A 45 8.14 -47.45 -1.49
C GLY A 45 7.56 -48.02 -0.18
N MET A 46 7.33 -47.25 0.90
CA MET A 46 6.97 -47.84 2.22
C MET A 46 5.71 -47.30 2.96
N THR A 47 4.99 -46.31 2.42
CA THR A 47 3.71 -45.71 2.92
C THR A 47 3.43 -45.61 4.44
N SER A 48 3.33 -44.38 4.95
CA SER A 48 2.17 -43.82 5.68
C SER A 48 2.51 -42.39 6.11
N THR A 49 1.63 -41.42 5.82
CA THR A 49 1.80 -40.00 6.19
C THR A 49 1.19 -39.74 7.55
N ASN A 50 2.02 -39.61 8.58
CA ASN A 50 1.59 -39.11 9.89
C ASN A 50 1.77 -37.59 9.93
N PRO A 51 0.77 -36.79 10.39
CA PRO A 51 0.93 -35.35 10.54
C PRO A 51 2.07 -35.01 11.52
N GLY A 52 2.93 -34.05 11.16
CA GLY A 52 4.05 -33.63 12.01
C GLY A 52 3.62 -32.82 13.25
N PRO A 53 4.45 -32.77 14.30
CA PRO A 53 4.12 -32.15 15.59
C PRO A 53 3.95 -30.62 15.54
N VAL A 54 4.44 -29.97 14.48
CA VAL A 54 4.40 -28.50 14.35
C VAL A 54 3.00 -27.95 14.14
N GLY A 55 2.07 -28.72 13.58
CA GLY A 55 0.70 -28.26 13.37
C GLY A 55 0.04 -27.78 14.66
N ALA A 56 0.21 -28.54 15.74
CA ALA A 56 -0.32 -28.21 17.06
C ALA A 56 0.46 -27.07 17.75
N ALA A 57 1.79 -27.02 17.58
CA ALA A 57 2.62 -25.96 18.15
C ALA A 57 2.43 -24.59 17.45
N ALA A 58 2.14 -24.60 16.15
CA ALA A 58 1.94 -23.40 15.35
C ALA A 58 0.52 -22.82 15.46
N GLU A 59 -0.47 -23.60 15.91
CA GLU A 59 -1.87 -23.17 15.95
C GLU A 59 -2.09 -21.92 16.81
N SER A 60 -1.47 -21.87 18.00
CA SER A 60 -1.52 -20.71 18.89
C SER A 60 -0.84 -19.49 18.29
N ALA A 61 0.32 -19.66 17.64
CA ALA A 61 1.03 -18.59 16.95
C ALA A 61 0.25 -18.08 15.72
N ILE A 62 -0.39 -18.96 14.95
CA ILE A 62 -1.24 -18.59 13.81
C ILE A 62 -2.48 -17.83 14.30
N ALA A 63 -3.13 -18.29 15.37
CA ALA A 63 -4.28 -17.62 15.95
C ALA A 63 -3.90 -16.23 16.48
N ALA A 64 -2.79 -16.12 17.21
CA ALA A 64 -2.25 -14.85 17.70
C ALA A 64 -1.86 -13.91 16.54
N GLY A 65 -1.19 -14.42 15.51
CA GLY A 65 -0.81 -13.65 14.33
C GLY A 65 -2.02 -13.15 13.53
N ARG A 66 -3.06 -13.98 13.36
CA ARG A 66 -4.32 -13.57 12.72
C ARG A 66 -5.07 -12.53 13.55
N ALA A 67 -5.13 -12.70 14.87
CA ALA A 67 -5.76 -11.74 15.77
C ALA A 67 -5.00 -10.41 15.78
N ALA A 68 -3.67 -10.43 15.80
CA ALA A 68 -2.83 -9.24 15.70
C ALA A 68 -3.00 -8.52 14.36
N LEU A 69 -2.97 -9.26 13.24
CA LEU A 69 -3.23 -8.71 11.91
C LEU A 69 -4.64 -8.10 11.82
N ALA A 70 -5.65 -8.79 12.35
CA ALA A 70 -7.03 -8.28 12.39
C ALA A 70 -7.17 -7.07 13.34
N GLY A 71 -6.46 -7.02 14.47
CA GLY A 71 -6.52 -5.90 15.39
C GLY A 71 -5.84 -4.64 14.85
N GLN A 72 -4.66 -4.79 14.26
CA GLN A 72 -3.90 -3.64 13.74
C GLN A 72 -4.31 -3.20 12.34
N MET A 73 -4.76 -4.12 11.49
CA MET A 73 -5.20 -3.79 10.12
C MET A 73 -6.73 -3.84 9.94
N GLY A 74 -7.49 -4.30 10.93
CA GLY A 74 -8.95 -4.37 10.87
C GLY A 74 -9.66 -3.11 11.36
N GLU A 75 -9.00 -2.26 12.15
CA GLU A 75 -9.50 -0.91 12.46
C GLU A 75 -9.18 0.04 11.30
N VAL A 76 -9.97 -0.04 10.23
CA VAL A 76 -9.78 0.78 9.03
C VAL A 76 -10.11 2.25 9.36
N PRO A 77 -9.13 3.17 9.33
CA PRO A 77 -9.40 4.57 9.59
C PRO A 77 -10.25 5.16 8.46
N ALA A 78 -11.11 6.12 8.81
CA ALA A 78 -11.80 6.94 7.83
C ALA A 78 -10.75 7.78 7.07
N CYS A 79 -10.77 7.73 5.74
CA CYS A 79 -9.79 8.40 4.89
C CYS A 79 -10.46 9.48 4.05
N LEU A 80 -10.02 10.72 4.21
CA LEU A 80 -10.39 11.85 3.39
C LEU A 80 -9.16 12.32 2.60
N THR A 81 -9.32 12.53 1.30
CA THR A 81 -8.26 13.08 0.44
C THR A 81 -8.75 14.37 -0.21
N VAL A 82 -7.95 15.44 -0.10
CA VAL A 82 -8.22 16.73 -0.72
C VAL A 82 -7.11 17.06 -1.71
N THR A 83 -7.46 17.35 -2.95
CA THR A 83 -6.49 17.60 -4.02
C THR A 83 -6.91 18.80 -4.87
N PRO A 84 -5.96 19.53 -5.49
CA PRO A 84 -6.28 20.73 -6.28
C PRO A 84 -7.14 20.40 -7.51
N PHE A 85 -7.19 19.13 -7.91
CA PHE A 85 -7.83 18.71 -9.15
C PHE A 85 -9.28 18.24 -8.97
N GLN A 86 -9.76 18.17 -7.72
CA GLN A 86 -11.16 17.89 -7.40
C GLN A 86 -12.03 19.10 -7.73
N SER A 87 -13.29 18.81 -8.12
CA SER A 87 -14.25 19.86 -8.47
C SER A 87 -14.53 20.76 -7.26
N GLY A 88 -14.47 22.08 -7.46
CA GLY A 88 -14.75 23.06 -6.40
C GLY A 88 -13.66 23.24 -5.34
N VAL A 89 -12.58 22.45 -5.39
CA VAL A 89 -11.49 22.52 -4.39
C VAL A 89 -10.37 23.46 -4.85
N GLY A 90 -9.76 23.18 -6.00
CA GLY A 90 -8.63 23.97 -6.50
C GLY A 90 -9.05 25.24 -7.23
N GLN A 91 -8.23 26.27 -7.07
CA GLN A 91 -8.35 27.56 -7.76
C GLN A 91 -7.60 27.54 -9.09
N GLY A 92 -8.00 28.38 -10.04
CA GLY A 92 -7.36 28.47 -11.36
C GLY A 92 -8.32 28.25 -12.53
N ARG A 93 -7.78 28.22 -13.75
CA ARG A 93 -8.54 28.12 -15.00
C ARG A 93 -8.17 26.85 -15.76
N GLY A 94 -9.18 26.20 -16.35
CA GLY A 94 -9.00 25.00 -17.15
C GLY A 94 -8.34 23.86 -16.36
N GLN A 95 -7.28 23.29 -16.93
CA GLN A 95 -6.56 22.13 -16.38
C GLN A 95 -5.51 22.50 -15.31
N GLN A 96 -5.05 23.76 -15.30
CA GLN A 96 -4.12 24.27 -14.29
C GLN A 96 -4.90 24.67 -13.05
N ARG A 97 -4.80 23.83 -12.02
CA ARG A 97 -5.42 24.06 -10.71
C ARG A 97 -4.35 24.11 -9.64
N PHE A 98 -4.59 24.96 -8.65
CA PHE A 98 -3.70 25.27 -7.53
C PHE A 98 -4.49 25.19 -6.23
N LEU A 99 -3.81 24.81 -5.16
CA LEU A 99 -4.36 24.77 -3.81
C LEU A 99 -3.19 25.03 -2.87
N SER A 100 -3.19 26.19 -2.22
CA SER A 100 -2.14 26.53 -1.26
C SER A 100 -2.24 25.66 -0.01
N ALA A 101 -1.13 25.47 0.71
CA ALA A 101 -1.10 24.68 1.93
C ALA A 101 -2.11 25.15 3.01
N PRO A 102 -2.27 26.47 3.28
CA PRO A 102 -3.30 26.94 4.21
C PRO A 102 -4.73 26.66 3.72
N ASN A 103 -5.00 26.80 2.41
CA ASN A 103 -6.32 26.50 1.84
C ASN A 103 -6.63 25.01 1.90
N LEU A 104 -5.65 24.14 1.63
CA LEU A 104 -5.77 22.70 1.82
C LEU A 104 -6.16 22.36 3.26
N LEU A 105 -5.46 22.95 4.23
CA LEU A 105 -5.72 22.69 5.65
C LEU A 105 -7.14 23.11 6.03
N GLN A 106 -7.60 24.26 5.55
CA GLN A 106 -8.97 24.72 5.77
C GLN A 106 -10.03 23.81 5.14
N GLN A 107 -9.76 23.25 3.95
CA GLN A 107 -10.65 22.29 3.30
C GLN A 107 -10.75 20.99 4.11
N LEU A 108 -9.61 20.44 4.55
CA LEU A 108 -9.57 19.24 5.41
C LEU A 108 -10.31 19.48 6.73
N ALA A 109 -10.05 20.62 7.37
CA ALA A 109 -10.65 21.00 8.65
C ALA A 109 -12.16 21.25 8.53
N SER A 110 -12.63 21.84 7.42
CA SER A 110 -14.06 22.03 7.15
C SER A 110 -14.79 20.71 6.96
N LYS A 111 -14.18 19.74 6.28
CA LYS A 111 -14.78 18.41 6.08
C LYS A 111 -14.97 17.61 7.36
N LEU A 112 -14.17 17.86 8.40
CA LEU A 112 -14.38 17.25 9.72
C LEU A 112 -15.72 17.64 10.36
N VAL A 113 -16.27 18.81 10.02
CA VAL A 113 -17.54 19.30 10.57
C VAL A 113 -18.69 19.33 9.56
N ASP A 114 -18.50 18.72 8.39
CA ASP A 114 -19.50 18.63 7.34
C ASP A 114 -20.66 17.73 7.77
N ALA A 115 -21.79 18.34 8.15
CA ALA A 115 -22.98 17.62 8.60
C ALA A 115 -23.73 16.93 7.44
N GLY A 116 -23.42 17.28 6.18
CA GLY A 116 -24.03 16.64 5.01
C GLY A 116 -23.37 15.31 4.61
N ASP A 117 -22.23 14.97 5.21
CA ASP A 117 -21.46 13.77 4.89
C ASP A 117 -21.78 12.63 5.87
N ALA A 118 -22.51 11.61 5.39
CA ALA A 118 -22.84 10.43 6.18
C ALA A 118 -21.61 9.57 6.54
N GLY A 119 -20.48 9.75 5.84
CA GLY A 119 -19.21 9.07 6.11
C GLY A 119 -18.34 9.76 7.16
N ARG A 120 -18.84 10.83 7.81
CA ARG A 120 -18.09 11.59 8.80
C ARG A 120 -17.77 10.75 10.05
N PRO A 121 -16.53 10.77 10.56
CA PRO A 121 -16.16 10.07 11.79
C PRO A 121 -16.89 10.66 13.01
N THR A 122 -17.39 9.78 13.88
CA THR A 122 -18.14 10.11 15.10
C THR A 122 -17.44 9.61 16.37
N GLY A 123 -17.64 10.33 17.48
CA GLY A 123 -16.99 10.01 18.77
C GLY A 123 -15.57 10.55 18.92
N PRO A 124 -14.93 10.33 20.08
CA PRO A 124 -13.58 10.79 20.35
C PRO A 124 -12.56 9.95 19.57
N GLN A 125 -11.81 10.60 18.67
CA GLN A 125 -10.86 9.95 17.79
C GLN A 125 -9.55 10.75 17.71
N TYR A 126 -8.55 10.17 17.06
CA TYR A 126 -7.34 10.85 16.63
C TYR A 126 -7.43 11.14 15.12
N ALA A 127 -6.77 12.19 14.67
CA ALA A 127 -6.65 12.51 13.25
C ALA A 127 -5.17 12.67 12.86
N LEU A 128 -4.73 11.88 11.89
CA LEU A 128 -3.43 11.99 11.25
C LEU A 128 -3.59 12.72 9.91
N SER A 129 -3.02 13.92 9.82
CA SER A 129 -3.01 14.75 8.63
C SER A 129 -1.65 14.67 7.95
N LEU A 130 -1.67 14.44 6.64
CA LEU A 130 -0.52 14.42 5.75
C LEU A 130 -0.70 15.48 4.67
N MET A 131 0.32 16.32 4.46
CA MET A 131 0.36 17.33 3.41
C MET A 131 1.51 17.03 2.46
N PHE A 132 1.22 17.05 1.17
CA PHE A 132 2.20 16.95 0.08
C PHE A 132 2.32 18.33 -0.54
N LEU A 133 3.52 18.88 -0.57
CA LEU A 133 3.81 20.26 -0.89
C LEU A 133 4.67 20.35 -2.15
N GLY A 134 4.38 21.30 -3.02
CA GLY A 134 5.19 21.58 -4.20
C GLY A 134 5.00 23.01 -4.68
N THR A 135 6.01 23.51 -5.38
CA THR A 135 5.96 24.79 -6.10
C THR A 135 5.81 24.60 -7.61
N ARG A 136 6.11 23.39 -8.11
CA ARG A 136 6.06 22.98 -9.51
C ARG A 136 5.39 21.60 -9.65
N TYR A 137 4.79 21.34 -10.81
CA TYR A 137 4.06 20.09 -11.06
C TYR A 137 4.94 18.84 -11.13
N ASP A 138 6.19 18.95 -11.61
CA ASP A 138 7.17 17.85 -11.62
C ASP A 138 7.53 17.43 -10.19
N GLN A 139 7.99 18.39 -9.39
CA GLN A 139 8.34 18.17 -7.99
C GLN A 139 7.15 17.57 -7.22
N PHE A 140 5.96 18.14 -7.41
CA PHE A 140 4.75 17.66 -6.76
C PHE A 140 4.38 16.22 -7.16
N ALA A 141 4.53 15.87 -8.45
CA ALA A 141 4.31 14.51 -8.93
C ALA A 141 5.34 13.53 -8.37
N GLU A 142 6.61 13.92 -8.25
CA GLU A 142 7.67 13.08 -7.66
C GLU A 142 7.42 12.82 -6.17
N THR A 143 7.04 13.86 -5.42
CA THR A 143 6.66 13.74 -4.01
C THR A 143 5.49 12.77 -3.85
N LEU A 144 4.41 12.94 -4.63
CA LEU A 144 3.28 12.02 -4.58
C LEU A 144 3.67 10.58 -4.99
N ALA A 145 4.54 10.41 -5.98
CA ALA A 145 4.99 9.09 -6.43
C ALA A 145 5.74 8.33 -5.34
N ARG A 146 6.60 9.00 -4.56
CA ARG A 146 7.31 8.39 -3.42
C ARG A 146 6.32 7.83 -2.38
N PHE A 147 5.27 8.59 -2.07
CA PHE A 147 4.24 8.13 -1.13
C PHE A 147 3.35 7.03 -1.73
N ASN A 148 2.88 7.20 -2.97
CA ASN A 148 1.99 6.26 -3.65
C ASN A 148 2.63 4.89 -3.89
N ALA A 149 3.96 4.82 -3.95
CA ALA A 149 4.69 3.55 -4.02
C ALA A 149 4.49 2.68 -2.77
N LEU A 150 4.27 3.31 -1.60
CA LEU A 150 4.05 2.63 -0.32
C LEU A 150 2.56 2.49 -0.01
N LEU A 151 1.79 3.56 -0.18
CA LEU A 151 0.38 3.61 0.18
C LEU A 151 -0.43 4.25 -0.97
N PRO A 152 -0.84 3.47 -1.99
CA PRO A 152 -1.50 3.98 -3.17
C PRO A 152 -2.95 4.38 -2.86
N ILE A 153 -3.19 5.63 -2.48
CA ILE A 153 -4.54 6.19 -2.32
C ILE A 153 -5.05 6.60 -3.71
N PRO A 154 -6.22 6.12 -4.17
CA PRO A 154 -6.70 6.35 -5.53
C PRO A 154 -6.72 7.83 -5.97
N ASP A 155 -7.13 8.75 -5.09
CA ASP A 155 -7.14 10.18 -5.38
C ASP A 155 -5.75 10.80 -5.48
N LEU A 156 -4.80 10.35 -4.66
CA LEU A 156 -3.41 10.77 -4.76
C LEU A 156 -2.75 10.21 -6.03
N VAL A 157 -3.02 8.96 -6.39
CA VAL A 157 -2.52 8.36 -7.65
C VAL A 157 -3.08 9.11 -8.87
N ARG A 158 -4.36 9.47 -8.85
CA ARG A 158 -4.95 10.33 -9.89
C ARG A 158 -4.28 11.70 -9.95
N THR A 159 -4.02 12.30 -8.78
CA THR A 159 -3.37 13.61 -8.66
C THR A 159 -1.93 13.57 -9.17
N GLU A 160 -1.17 12.54 -8.83
CA GLU A 160 0.19 12.30 -9.30
C GLU A 160 0.23 12.20 -10.84
N ARG A 161 -0.61 11.34 -11.42
CA ARG A 161 -0.70 11.17 -12.88
C ARG A 161 -1.07 12.47 -13.58
N ARG A 162 -1.98 13.25 -12.99
CA ARG A 162 -2.40 14.54 -13.54
C ARG A 162 -1.30 15.59 -13.44
N ALA A 163 -0.63 15.72 -12.30
CA ALA A 163 0.50 16.61 -12.12
C ALA A 163 1.64 16.27 -13.09
N ARG A 164 1.98 14.98 -13.24
CA ARG A 164 2.99 14.51 -14.19
C ARG A 164 2.62 14.87 -15.64
N ASN A 165 1.35 14.67 -16.02
CA ASN A 165 0.89 15.04 -17.36
C ASN A 165 0.94 16.56 -17.58
N LEU A 166 0.55 17.37 -16.61
CA LEU A 166 0.64 18.83 -16.71
C LEU A 166 2.10 19.30 -16.85
N SER A 167 3.00 18.75 -16.04
CA SER A 167 4.43 19.06 -16.17
C SER A 167 4.98 18.71 -17.56
N ARG A 168 4.56 17.58 -18.11
CA ARG A 168 4.93 17.17 -19.46
C ARG A 168 4.35 18.11 -20.52
N LEU A 169 3.08 18.48 -20.40
CA LEU A 169 2.41 19.41 -21.33
C LEU A 169 3.06 20.79 -21.33
N GLU A 170 3.51 21.31 -20.17
CA GLU A 170 4.28 22.56 -20.13
C GLU A 170 5.59 22.48 -20.91
N THR A 171 6.24 21.31 -20.87
CA THR A 171 7.50 21.07 -21.61
C THR A 171 7.26 20.86 -23.10
N GLU A 172 6.21 20.10 -23.46
CA GLU A 172 5.88 19.72 -24.84
C GLU A 172 5.08 20.78 -25.59
N LYS A 173 4.60 21.85 -24.95
CA LYS A 173 3.76 22.90 -25.57
C LYS A 173 4.39 23.54 -26.82
N TRP A 174 5.72 23.56 -26.88
CA TRP A 174 6.48 24.14 -27.98
C TRP A 174 6.85 23.12 -29.07
N VAL A 175 6.54 21.85 -28.86
CA VAL A 175 6.77 20.78 -29.83
C VAL A 175 5.53 20.68 -30.71
N ILE A 176 5.70 20.84 -32.02
CA ILE A 176 4.66 20.53 -33.00
C ILE A 176 4.84 19.06 -33.37
N PRO A 177 4.03 18.13 -32.84
CA PRO A 177 4.17 16.73 -33.18
C PRO A 177 3.79 16.51 -34.65
N THR A 178 4.65 15.84 -35.40
CA THR A 178 4.28 15.35 -36.73
C THR A 178 3.37 14.14 -36.56
N ALA A 179 2.06 14.34 -36.70
CA ALA A 179 1.08 13.27 -36.61
C ALA A 179 0.92 12.60 -37.97
N GLY A 180 1.24 11.30 -38.05
CA GLY A 180 0.81 10.46 -39.18
C GLY A 180 -0.73 10.31 -39.22
N PRO A 181 -1.30 9.86 -40.35
CA PRO A 181 -2.74 9.68 -40.48
C PRO A 181 -3.29 8.76 -39.38
N LEU A 182 -4.34 9.23 -38.70
CA LEU A 182 -5.11 8.46 -37.72
C LEU A 182 -6.33 7.84 -38.42
N PRO A 183 -6.84 6.67 -37.97
CA PRO A 183 -6.38 5.87 -36.83
C PRO A 183 -5.11 5.06 -37.13
N ARG A 184 -4.30 4.78 -36.08
CA ARG A 184 -3.12 3.92 -36.21
C ARG A 184 -3.53 2.45 -36.13
N TRP A 185 -2.84 1.59 -36.90
CA TRP A 185 -2.86 0.16 -36.66
C TRP A 185 -2.41 -0.14 -35.23
N GLN A 186 -3.15 -1.01 -34.54
CA GLN A 186 -2.82 -1.47 -33.20
C GLN A 186 -2.87 -2.99 -33.17
N THR A 187 -2.01 -3.59 -32.35
CA THR A 187 -2.08 -5.03 -32.08
C THR A 187 -3.36 -5.31 -31.31
N LEU A 188 -4.20 -6.22 -31.82
CA LEU A 188 -5.35 -6.72 -31.09
C LEU A 188 -4.84 -7.65 -29.97
N PRO A 189 -5.02 -7.33 -28.67
CA PRO A 189 -4.59 -8.19 -27.60
C PRO A 189 -5.56 -9.38 -27.48
N LEU A 190 -5.37 -10.40 -28.32
CA LEU A 190 -6.22 -11.60 -28.39
C LEU A 190 -6.37 -12.27 -27.02
N GLU A 191 -5.37 -12.18 -26.14
CA GLU A 191 -5.42 -12.71 -24.78
C GLU A 191 -6.50 -12.08 -23.90
N ARG A 192 -6.96 -10.87 -24.24
CA ARG A 192 -8.06 -10.18 -23.56
C ARG A 192 -9.43 -10.50 -24.19
N CYS A 193 -9.47 -11.07 -25.39
CA CYS A 193 -10.70 -11.53 -25.99
C CYS A 193 -11.25 -12.70 -25.17
N THR A 194 -12.50 -12.59 -24.72
CA THR A 194 -13.15 -13.56 -23.83
C THR A 194 -13.10 -14.99 -24.36
N LEU A 195 -13.34 -15.16 -25.67
CA LEU A 195 -13.27 -16.45 -26.37
C LEU A 195 -11.86 -17.05 -26.33
N VAL A 196 -10.83 -16.27 -26.68
CA VAL A 196 -9.45 -16.75 -26.72
C VAL A 196 -8.93 -17.04 -25.32
N LYS A 197 -9.32 -16.23 -24.31
CA LYS A 197 -9.00 -16.50 -22.91
C LYS A 197 -9.60 -17.81 -22.42
N ALA A 198 -10.88 -18.06 -22.72
CA ALA A 198 -11.56 -19.30 -22.36
C ALA A 198 -10.94 -20.52 -23.08
N ALA A 199 -10.65 -20.39 -24.37
CA ALA A 199 -9.97 -21.43 -25.15
C ALA A 199 -8.57 -21.72 -24.59
N LYS A 200 -7.75 -20.71 -24.33
CA LYS A 200 -6.42 -20.85 -23.74
C LYS A 200 -6.49 -21.53 -22.37
N GLN A 201 -7.42 -21.14 -21.50
CA GLN A 201 -7.59 -21.77 -20.19
C GLN A 201 -7.99 -23.25 -20.30
N SER A 202 -8.89 -23.59 -21.23
CA SER A 202 -9.29 -24.97 -21.48
C SER A 202 -8.14 -25.81 -22.05
N MET A 203 -7.42 -25.29 -23.05
CA MET A 203 -6.27 -25.97 -23.67
C MET A 203 -5.11 -26.12 -22.69
N SER A 204 -4.81 -25.10 -21.88
CA SER A 204 -3.80 -25.20 -20.81
C SER A 204 -4.20 -26.23 -19.75
N GLY A 205 -5.49 -26.36 -19.43
CA GLY A 205 -5.98 -27.42 -18.56
C GLY A 205 -5.77 -28.82 -19.15
N GLN A 206 -6.07 -29.00 -20.44
CA GLN A 206 -5.82 -30.25 -21.15
C GLN A 206 -4.32 -30.58 -21.25
N LEU A 207 -3.48 -29.58 -21.53
CA LEU A 207 -2.02 -29.72 -21.55
C LEU A 207 -1.49 -30.09 -20.17
N ALA A 208 -1.95 -29.47 -19.09
CA ALA A 208 -1.52 -29.82 -17.73
C ALA A 208 -1.89 -31.27 -17.35
N VAL A 209 -3.05 -31.76 -17.80
CA VAL A 209 -3.46 -33.15 -17.62
C VAL A 209 -2.53 -34.09 -18.41
N LEU A 210 -2.23 -33.76 -19.66
CA LEU A 210 -1.30 -34.54 -20.49
C LEU A 210 0.14 -34.50 -19.94
N GLU A 211 0.59 -33.36 -19.45
CA GLU A 211 1.88 -33.19 -18.77
C GLU A 211 1.93 -34.02 -17.48
N SER A 212 0.82 -34.12 -16.75
CA SER A 212 0.73 -35.00 -15.58
C SER A 212 0.79 -36.48 -15.93
N TYR A 213 0.24 -36.90 -17.08
CA TYR A 213 0.35 -38.29 -17.55
C TYR A 213 1.72 -38.61 -18.19
N ALA A 214 2.35 -37.62 -18.82
CA ALA A 214 3.66 -37.75 -19.45
C ALA A 214 4.83 -37.61 -18.45
N ALA A 215 4.57 -37.00 -17.30
CA ALA A 215 5.50 -37.03 -16.18
C ALA A 215 5.52 -38.45 -15.62
N ASP A 216 6.54 -39.21 -16.00
CA ASP A 216 6.90 -40.52 -15.44
C ASP A 216 7.44 -40.32 -14.00
N SER A 217 6.70 -39.60 -13.18
CA SER A 217 7.05 -39.20 -11.81
C SER A 217 6.28 -40.00 -10.79
N SER A 218 6.99 -40.53 -9.79
CA SER A 218 6.33 -41.17 -8.66
C SER A 218 5.52 -40.11 -7.87
N PRO A 219 4.34 -40.46 -7.32
CA PRO A 219 3.57 -39.57 -6.46
C PRO A 219 4.40 -39.01 -5.29
N MET A 220 5.40 -39.77 -4.83
CA MET A 220 6.34 -39.31 -3.80
C MET A 220 7.27 -38.20 -4.31
N GLY A 221 7.81 -38.34 -5.53
CA GLY A 221 8.61 -37.31 -6.18
C GLY A 221 7.85 -35.99 -6.39
N GLU A 222 6.55 -36.06 -6.72
CA GLU A 222 5.69 -34.88 -6.82
C GLU A 222 5.46 -34.17 -5.48
N LEU A 223 5.28 -34.94 -4.40
CA LEU A 223 5.14 -34.39 -3.05
C LEU A 223 6.44 -33.75 -2.55
N VAL A 224 7.61 -34.35 -2.86
CA VAL A 224 8.91 -33.73 -2.60
C VAL A 224 9.05 -32.43 -3.38
N ALA A 225 8.74 -32.43 -4.69
CA ALA A 225 8.76 -31.23 -5.51
C ALA A 225 7.77 -30.14 -5.02
N LEU A 226 6.60 -30.53 -4.51
CA LEU A 226 5.64 -29.62 -3.89
C LEU A 226 6.19 -29.02 -2.58
N ALA A 227 6.81 -29.84 -1.73
CA ALA A 227 7.44 -29.39 -0.49
C ALA A 227 8.58 -28.40 -0.78
N SER A 228 9.44 -28.71 -1.76
CA SER A 228 10.50 -27.81 -2.22
C SER A 228 9.94 -26.49 -2.78
N ARG A 229 8.86 -26.53 -3.58
CA ARG A 229 8.20 -25.31 -4.06
C ARG A 229 7.61 -24.47 -2.94
N LYS A 230 7.03 -25.08 -1.90
CA LYS A 230 6.54 -24.38 -0.71
C LYS A 230 7.68 -23.71 0.06
N ALA A 231 8.80 -24.41 0.27
CA ALA A 231 9.98 -23.84 0.91
C ALA A 231 10.56 -22.66 0.12
N ALA A 232 10.72 -22.80 -1.20
CA ALA A 232 11.18 -21.72 -2.07
C ALA A 232 10.22 -20.51 -2.06
N GLN A 233 8.91 -20.75 -2.04
CA GLN A 233 7.91 -19.69 -1.93
C GLN A 233 8.00 -18.95 -0.58
N GLN A 234 8.27 -19.66 0.52
CA GLN A 234 8.47 -19.06 1.84
C GLN A 234 9.72 -18.16 1.84
N VAL A 235 10.86 -18.67 1.36
CA VAL A 235 12.10 -17.87 1.21
C VAL A 235 11.86 -16.63 0.34
N GLY A 236 11.12 -16.77 -0.77
CA GLY A 236 10.79 -15.64 -1.64
C GLY A 236 9.93 -14.57 -0.96
N ARG A 237 8.94 -14.95 -0.15
CA ARG A 237 8.13 -13.99 0.64
C ARG A 237 8.97 -13.28 1.70
N ASP A 238 9.90 -14.00 2.30
CA ASP A 238 10.79 -13.47 3.34
C ASP A 238 11.76 -12.45 2.76
N GLN A 239 12.32 -12.76 1.59
CA GLN A 239 13.15 -11.83 0.85
C GLN A 239 12.37 -10.58 0.47
N GLN A 240 11.15 -10.70 -0.05
CA GLN A 240 10.30 -9.54 -0.37
C GLN A 240 10.05 -8.64 0.84
N LEU A 241 9.79 -9.24 2.01
CA LEU A 241 9.60 -8.47 3.24
C LEU A 241 10.89 -7.78 3.69
N ASN A 242 12.03 -8.46 3.60
CA ASN A 242 13.32 -7.88 3.92
C ASN A 242 13.71 -6.76 2.95
N ASP A 243 13.42 -6.91 1.65
CA ASP A 243 13.64 -5.89 0.63
C ASP A 243 12.81 -4.64 0.92
N LEU A 244 11.54 -4.80 1.34
CA LEU A 244 10.69 -3.68 1.75
C LEU A 244 11.24 -2.96 3.00
N LYS A 245 11.69 -3.72 4.00
CA LYS A 245 12.33 -3.15 5.20
C LYS A 245 13.61 -2.40 4.84
N ALA A 246 14.44 -2.96 3.96
CA ALA A 246 15.68 -2.35 3.51
C ALA A 246 15.43 -1.06 2.70
N LEU A 247 14.38 -1.03 1.88
CA LEU A 247 13.95 0.16 1.12
C LEU A 247 13.57 1.33 2.05
N LEU A 248 13.01 1.02 3.21
CA LEU A 248 12.57 1.99 4.21
C LEU A 248 13.62 2.23 5.31
N ALA A 249 14.73 1.49 5.30
CA ALA A 249 15.81 1.67 6.26
C ALA A 249 16.59 2.95 5.95
N GLY A 250 16.82 3.79 6.97
CA GLY A 250 17.56 5.03 6.81
C GLY A 250 16.83 6.12 6.02
N GLY A 251 15.49 6.13 6.09
CA GLY A 251 14.67 7.18 5.48
C GLY A 251 15.16 8.59 5.86
N ASN A 252 15.25 9.47 4.87
CA ASN A 252 15.58 10.88 5.08
C ASN A 252 14.29 11.69 5.28
N ALA A 253 14.35 12.70 6.15
CA ALA A 253 13.24 13.63 6.33
C ALA A 253 12.93 14.38 5.03
N ASP A 254 11.75 14.13 4.46
CA ASP A 254 11.27 14.81 3.25
C ASP A 254 10.51 16.08 3.66
N THR A 255 11.09 17.23 3.38
CA THR A 255 10.49 18.53 3.72
C THR A 255 9.29 18.90 2.86
N SER A 256 9.14 18.23 1.70
CA SER A 256 7.98 18.37 0.80
C SER A 256 6.78 17.56 1.28
N MET A 257 6.92 16.75 2.32
CA MET A 257 5.84 16.06 2.99
C MET A 257 5.79 16.48 4.47
N ARG A 258 4.61 16.82 4.96
CA ARG A 258 4.41 17.21 6.37
C ARG A 258 3.34 16.36 7.01
N ALA A 259 3.62 15.82 8.18
CA ALA A 259 2.67 15.03 8.94
C ALA A 259 2.38 15.69 10.28
N ARG A 260 1.16 15.48 10.76
CA ARG A 260 0.74 15.89 12.10
C ARG A 260 -0.37 15.00 12.61
N ILE A 261 -0.25 14.56 13.85
CA ILE A 261 -1.32 13.88 14.57
C ILE A 261 -1.94 14.83 15.60
N VAL A 262 -3.27 14.84 15.67
CA VAL A 262 -4.06 15.61 16.64
C VAL A 262 -5.12 14.72 17.30
N GLY A 263 -5.54 15.09 18.50
CA GLY A 263 -6.48 14.32 19.32
C GLY A 263 -5.91 13.92 20.69
N PRO A 264 -6.64 13.15 21.49
CA PRO A 264 -8.01 12.69 21.20
C PRO A 264 -9.02 13.84 21.24
N GLY A 265 -10.11 13.74 20.48
CA GLY A 265 -11.21 14.71 20.53
C GLY A 265 -12.34 14.41 19.56
N ASP A 266 -13.46 15.15 19.67
CA ASP A 266 -14.56 15.09 18.71
C ASP A 266 -14.23 15.81 17.38
N SER A 267 -15.09 15.76 16.36
CA SER A 267 -14.73 16.37 15.06
C SER A 267 -14.53 17.89 15.12
N SER A 268 -15.18 18.59 16.07
CA SER A 268 -15.02 20.04 16.25
C SER A 268 -13.70 20.38 16.94
N GLU A 269 -13.32 19.59 17.96
CA GLU A 269 -12.04 19.68 18.64
C GLU A 269 -10.89 19.33 17.68
N LEU A 270 -11.01 18.25 16.91
CA LEU A 270 -10.03 17.87 15.90
C LEU A 270 -9.87 18.95 14.83
N ARG A 271 -10.97 19.57 14.39
CA ARG A 271 -10.94 20.74 13.48
C ARG A 271 -10.13 21.89 14.09
N ARG A 272 -10.40 22.25 15.34
CA ARG A 272 -9.69 23.33 16.04
C ARG A 272 -8.19 23.01 16.16
N LEU A 273 -7.86 21.82 16.67
CA LEU A 273 -6.48 21.38 16.86
C LEU A 273 -5.70 21.31 15.54
N LEU A 274 -6.36 20.88 14.45
CA LEU A 274 -5.75 20.79 13.12
C LEU A 274 -5.37 22.18 12.57
N LEU A 275 -6.18 23.21 12.85
CA LEU A 275 -5.94 24.60 12.43
C LEU A 275 -4.98 25.37 13.34
N GLU A 276 -4.68 24.86 14.54
CA GLU A 276 -3.75 25.49 15.48
C GLU A 276 -2.30 25.20 15.13
N GLY A 277 -1.40 26.17 15.32
CA GLY A 277 0.05 26.00 15.12
C GLY A 277 0.56 26.48 13.76
N GLU A 278 1.87 26.47 13.58
CA GLU A 278 2.53 26.94 12.35
C GLU A 278 2.50 25.86 11.27
N ALA A 279 1.55 25.99 10.34
CA ALA A 279 1.46 25.17 9.13
C ALA A 279 2.28 25.80 7.97
N PRO A 280 2.68 25.01 6.96
CA PRO A 280 3.27 25.53 5.73
C PRO A 280 2.40 26.62 5.10
N GLY A 281 3.03 27.69 4.61
CA GLY A 281 2.33 28.88 4.17
C GLY A 281 1.93 28.88 2.69
N HIS A 282 1.59 30.07 2.18
CA HIS A 282 1.14 30.27 0.81
C HIS A 282 2.25 30.11 -0.25
N GLU A 283 3.51 29.99 0.18
CA GLU A 283 4.64 29.68 -0.70
C GLU A 283 4.48 28.32 -1.41
N TRP A 284 3.73 27.38 -0.81
CA TRP A 284 3.40 26.09 -1.41
C TRP A 284 2.10 26.17 -2.20
N VAL A 285 2.21 26.60 -3.47
CA VAL A 285 1.06 26.83 -4.36
C VAL A 285 0.37 25.55 -4.85
N LEU A 286 1.08 24.41 -4.82
CA LEU A 286 0.55 23.09 -5.16
C LEU A 286 0.59 22.20 -3.93
N SER A 287 -0.56 21.97 -3.34
CA SER A 287 -0.70 21.11 -2.17
C SER A 287 -1.82 20.09 -2.35
N ALA A 288 -1.59 18.85 -1.92
CA ALA A 288 -2.64 17.86 -1.68
C ALA A 288 -2.50 17.32 -0.26
N GLY A 289 -3.58 16.79 0.31
CA GLY A 289 -3.54 16.27 1.66
C GLY A 289 -4.45 15.09 1.88
N VAL A 290 -4.10 14.32 2.91
CA VAL A 290 -4.85 13.17 3.38
C VAL A 290 -5.10 13.37 4.86
N LEU A 291 -6.32 13.08 5.29
CA LEU A 291 -6.71 13.04 6.69
C LEU A 291 -7.23 11.64 6.99
N LEU A 292 -6.52 10.94 7.88
CA LEU A 292 -6.94 9.66 8.42
C LEU A 292 -7.50 9.89 9.82
N VAL A 293 -8.72 9.45 10.07
CA VAL A 293 -9.39 9.62 11.37
C VAL A 293 -9.78 8.24 11.90
N GLY A 294 -9.38 7.95 13.14
CA GLY A 294 -9.61 6.66 13.74
C GLY A 294 -9.11 6.58 15.18
N SER A 295 -9.09 5.37 15.72
CA SER A 295 -8.47 5.11 17.02
C SER A 295 -6.94 5.33 16.92
N GLN A 296 -6.29 5.48 18.08
CA GLN A 296 -4.84 5.56 18.13
C GLN A 296 -4.17 4.29 17.58
N GLN A 297 -4.79 3.12 17.78
CA GLN A 297 -4.29 1.83 17.34
C GLN A 297 -4.45 1.65 15.83
N GLY A 298 -5.62 1.96 15.26
CA GLY A 298 -5.86 1.90 13.81
C GLY A 298 -4.98 2.87 13.01
N LEU A 299 -4.53 3.98 13.63
CA LEU A 299 -3.60 4.92 13.01
C LEU A 299 -2.12 4.57 13.23
N SER A 300 -1.78 3.66 14.15
CA SER A 300 -0.39 3.38 14.57
C SER A 300 0.53 3.02 13.39
N PHE A 301 0.07 2.15 12.50
CA PHE A 301 0.85 1.72 11.34
C PHE A 301 1.23 2.90 10.44
N VAL A 302 0.26 3.73 10.04
CA VAL A 302 0.52 4.87 9.15
C VAL A 302 1.28 5.96 9.89
N ARG A 303 1.03 6.14 11.19
CA ARG A 303 1.73 7.11 12.04
C ARG A 303 3.23 6.80 12.08
N GLU A 304 3.60 5.56 12.39
CA GLU A 304 4.99 5.13 12.42
C GLU A 304 5.62 5.14 11.03
N LEU A 305 4.86 4.74 10.00
CA LEU A 305 5.32 4.75 8.60
C LEU A 305 5.79 6.14 8.16
N VAL A 306 5.13 7.20 8.63
CA VAL A 306 5.49 8.59 8.30
C VAL A 306 6.47 9.24 9.29
N GLY A 307 6.94 8.48 10.30
CA GLY A 307 7.93 8.94 11.26
C GLY A 307 7.37 9.65 12.51
N LEU A 308 6.12 9.36 12.89
CA LEU A 308 5.43 9.96 14.05
C LEU A 308 5.14 8.99 15.22
#